data_AF-A0A2V2FGW6-F1
#
_entry.id   AF-A0A2V2FGW6-F1
#
_cell.length_a   1.000
_cell.length_b   1.000
_cell.length_c   1.000
_cell.angle_alpha   90.00
_cell.angle_beta   90.00
_cell.angle_gamma   90.00
#
_symmetry.space_group_name_H-M   'P 1'
#
loop_
_entity.id
_entity.type
_entity.pdbx_description
1 polymer ?
#
loop_
_entity_poly.entity_id
_entity_poly.type
_entity_poly.pdbx_seq_one_letter_code
_entity_poly.pdbx_strand_id
1 'polypeptide(L)'
;MNYPITAIGILLNKDCILARYMPLIPLKEKLIAGLLHLGCDTKEKCTLLTDEQLLSIGIPNKEVINLFRRFLVMYDVNPQKFKDIDSLSLSVGEAKAYRELYQLPGIKATRAELYYKAGYTNLFEIASATAEEIIEKTSQVIAAESSNNKAPLLKEARTHVAVARAFTSSI
;
A
#
# COMPACT_ATOMS: atom_id res chain seq x y z
N MET A 1 -5.41 -8.17 0.62
CA MET A 1 -4.22 -8.64 -0.12
C MET A 1 -3.25 -9.28 0.85
N ASN A 2 -2.56 -10.33 0.42
CA ASN A 2 -1.48 -10.94 1.17
C ASN A 2 -0.14 -10.37 0.68
N TYR A 3 0.86 -10.35 1.56
CA TYR A 3 2.20 -9.83 1.26
C TYR A 3 3.24 -10.48 2.18
N PRO A 4 4.52 -10.50 1.79
CA PRO A 4 5.56 -11.14 2.56
C PRO A 4 5.91 -10.28 3.76
N ILE A 5 6.19 -10.89 4.92
CA ILE A 5 6.36 -10.12 6.16
C ILE A 5 7.59 -9.21 6.14
N THR A 6 8.57 -9.53 5.30
CA THR A 6 9.73 -8.67 5.01
C THR A 6 9.32 -7.31 4.43
N ALA A 7 8.16 -7.20 3.77
CA ALA A 7 7.64 -5.94 3.25
C ALA A 7 7.29 -4.92 4.35
N ILE A 8 7.14 -5.36 5.61
CA ILE A 8 7.06 -4.45 6.77
C ILE A 8 8.25 -3.49 6.77
N GLY A 9 9.44 -3.94 6.34
CA GLY A 9 10.65 -3.13 6.22
C GLY A 9 10.45 -1.85 5.39
N ILE A 10 9.62 -1.96 4.34
CA ILE A 10 9.28 -0.90 3.39
C ILE A 10 8.07 -0.11 3.90
N LEU A 11 7.04 -0.79 4.41
CA LEU A 11 5.77 -0.19 4.82
C LEU A 11 5.89 0.63 6.12
N LEU A 12 6.65 0.17 7.11
CA LEU A 12 6.95 0.94 8.33
C LEU A 12 8.12 1.89 8.10
N ASN A 13 7.91 2.86 7.22
CA ASN A 13 8.86 3.93 6.93
C ASN A 13 8.22 5.30 7.20
N LYS A 14 8.93 6.18 7.91
CA LYS A 14 8.49 7.54 8.27
C LYS A 14 8.00 8.37 7.07
N ASP A 15 8.56 8.11 5.89
CA ASP A 15 8.28 8.88 4.68
C ASP A 15 6.95 8.50 4.01
N CYS A 16 6.35 7.36 4.38
CA CYS A 16 5.09 6.89 3.79
C CYS A 16 4.03 6.45 4.82
N ILE A 17 4.42 6.10 6.04
CA ILE A 17 3.47 5.60 7.04
C ILE A 17 2.60 6.73 7.63
N LEU A 18 1.38 6.38 8.05
CA LEU A 18 0.51 7.26 8.82
C LEU A 18 1.07 7.45 10.24
N ALA A 19 0.98 8.68 10.76
CA ALA A 19 1.58 9.07 12.04
C ALA A 19 1.21 8.12 13.20
N ARG A 20 -0.05 7.65 13.22
CA ARG A 20 -0.54 6.72 14.25
C ARG A 20 0.23 5.40 14.36
N TYR A 21 0.92 4.96 13.29
CA TYR A 21 1.71 3.72 13.29
C TYR A 21 3.22 3.97 13.47
N MET A 22 3.66 5.23 13.59
CA MET A 22 5.07 5.54 13.88
C MET A 22 5.62 4.83 15.13
N PRO A 23 4.84 4.59 16.21
CA PRO A 23 5.32 3.81 17.35
C PRO A 23 5.79 2.38 17.03
N LEU A 24 5.42 1.81 15.87
CA LEU A 24 5.88 0.49 15.42
C LEU A 24 7.26 0.54 14.75
N ILE A 25 7.72 1.71 14.27
CA ILE A 25 8.99 1.85 13.52
C ILE A 25 10.19 1.34 14.34
N PRO A 26 10.36 1.69 15.64
CA PRO A 26 11.49 1.19 16.43
C PRO A 26 11.51 -0.33 16.60
N LEU A 27 10.35 -0.99 16.43
CA LEU A 27 10.21 -2.44 16.59
C LEU A 27 10.36 -3.20 15.26
N LYS A 28 10.50 -2.50 14.13
CA LYS A 28 10.39 -3.06 12.78
C LYS A 28 11.25 -4.30 12.53
N GLU A 29 12.55 -4.23 12.79
CA GLU A 29 13.47 -5.34 12.54
C GLU A 29 13.17 -6.53 13.47
N LYS A 30 12.85 -6.24 14.73
CA LYS A 30 12.47 -7.26 15.72
C LYS A 30 11.16 -7.96 15.35
N LEU A 31 10.18 -7.21 14.85
CA LEU A 31 8.92 -7.75 14.34
C LEU A 31 9.18 -8.71 13.18
N ILE A 32 9.92 -8.27 12.16
CA ILE A 32 10.20 -9.10 10.98
C ILE A 32 10.91 -10.40 11.38
N ALA A 33 12.00 -10.30 12.15
CA ALA A 33 12.76 -11.46 12.58
C ALA A 33 11.93 -12.42 13.45
N GLY A 34 11.16 -11.87 14.40
CA GLY A 34 10.31 -12.66 15.29
C GLY A 34 9.18 -13.39 14.57
N LEU A 35 8.51 -12.72 13.64
CA LEU A 35 7.43 -13.32 12.85
C LEU A 35 7.96 -14.43 11.94
N LEU A 36 9.11 -14.23 11.31
CA LEU A 36 9.78 -15.27 10.51
C LEU A 36 10.18 -16.47 11.37
N HIS A 37 10.68 -16.24 12.60
CA HIS A 37 11.00 -17.32 13.53
C HIS A 37 9.77 -18.16 13.94
N LEU A 38 8.59 -17.52 14.01
CA LEU A 38 7.31 -18.20 14.22
C LEU A 38 6.73 -18.86 12.95
N GLY A 39 7.47 -18.89 11.83
CA GLY A 39 6.99 -19.42 10.54
C GLY A 39 5.90 -18.56 9.88
N CYS A 40 5.72 -17.32 10.34
CA CYS A 40 4.76 -16.37 9.81
C CYS A 40 5.41 -15.49 8.74
N ASP A 41 5.60 -16.07 7.57
CA ASP A 41 6.22 -15.45 6.39
C ASP A 41 5.32 -14.46 5.62
N THR A 42 4.02 -14.46 5.90
CA THR A 42 3.02 -13.68 5.16
C THR A 42 2.06 -12.97 6.11
N LYS A 43 1.48 -11.85 5.64
CA LYS A 43 0.46 -11.07 6.38
C LYS A 43 -0.64 -11.98 6.90
N GLU A 44 -1.22 -12.84 6.06
CA GLU A 44 -2.34 -13.70 6.45
C GLU A 44 -1.98 -14.64 7.60
N LYS A 45 -0.82 -15.31 7.53
CA LYS A 45 -0.35 -16.14 8.66
C LYS A 45 -0.15 -15.31 9.93
N CYS A 46 0.45 -14.12 9.82
CA CYS A 46 0.66 -13.23 10.96
C CYS A 46 -0.65 -12.79 11.63
N THR A 47 -1.75 -12.66 10.89
CA THR A 47 -3.04 -12.25 11.48
C THR A 47 -3.64 -13.30 12.41
N LEU A 48 -3.20 -14.57 12.30
CA LEU A 48 -3.69 -15.69 13.10
C LEU A 48 -2.93 -15.85 14.44
N LEU A 49 -1.83 -15.14 14.64
CA LEU A 49 -1.04 -15.23 15.86
C LEU A 49 -1.84 -14.79 17.09
N THR A 50 -1.62 -15.45 18.22
CA THR A 50 -2.19 -15.05 19.51
C THR A 50 -1.41 -13.91 20.13
N ASP A 51 -1.99 -13.25 21.14
CA ASP A 51 -1.29 -12.18 21.86
C ASP A 51 -0.05 -12.73 22.57
N GLU A 52 -0.09 -13.95 23.10
CA GLU A 52 1.06 -14.62 23.74
C GLU A 52 2.23 -14.83 22.76
N GLN A 53 1.94 -15.25 21.53
CA GLN A 53 2.96 -15.40 20.49
C GLN A 53 3.55 -14.05 20.07
N LEU A 54 2.73 -13.00 20.03
CA LEU A 54 3.18 -11.64 19.70
C LEU A 54 4.01 -11.03 20.84
N LEU A 55 3.68 -11.32 22.09
CA LEU A 55 4.48 -10.95 23.26
C LEU A 55 5.83 -11.70 23.27
N SER A 56 5.85 -12.99 22.90
CA SER A 56 7.09 -13.79 22.93
C SER A 56 8.15 -13.32 21.93
N ILE A 57 7.73 -12.76 20.78
CA ILE A 57 8.62 -12.09 19.82
C ILE A 57 8.97 -10.66 20.22
N GLY A 58 8.47 -10.21 21.37
CA GLY A 58 8.89 -9.01 22.06
C GLY A 58 8.21 -7.73 21.60
N ILE A 59 6.94 -7.81 21.20
CA ILE A 59 6.01 -6.69 21.24
C ILE A 59 5.70 -6.37 22.71
N PRO A 60 5.78 -5.11 23.16
CA PRO A 60 5.89 -4.79 24.58
C PRO A 60 4.60 -4.96 25.39
N ASN A 61 3.44 -4.71 24.78
CA ASN A 61 2.16 -4.74 25.48
C ASN A 61 0.97 -4.88 24.52
N LYS A 62 -0.22 -5.07 25.10
CA LYS A 62 -1.47 -5.25 24.36
C LYS A 62 -1.84 -4.06 23.47
N GLU A 63 -1.50 -2.83 23.86
CA GLU A 63 -1.78 -1.64 23.06
C GLU A 63 -0.99 -1.65 21.75
N VAL A 64 0.31 -2.00 21.83
CA VAL A 64 1.17 -2.12 20.66
C VAL A 64 0.80 -3.33 19.81
N ILE A 65 0.36 -4.44 20.42
CA ILE A 65 -0.20 -5.60 19.69
C ILE A 65 -1.41 -5.16 18.86
N ASN A 66 -2.37 -4.45 19.46
CA ASN A 66 -3.55 -3.96 18.77
C ASN A 66 -3.17 -2.98 17.65
N LEU A 67 -2.16 -2.13 17.87
CA LEU A 67 -1.65 -1.23 16.84
C LEU A 67 -1.03 -2.01 15.67
N PHE A 68 -0.25 -3.05 15.96
CA PHE A 68 0.36 -3.93 14.97
C PHE A 68 -0.69 -4.71 14.16
N ARG A 69 -1.70 -5.28 14.81
CA ARG A 69 -2.82 -5.96 14.11
C ARG A 69 -3.56 -5.00 13.16
N ARG A 70 -3.84 -3.77 13.61
CA ARG A 70 -4.43 -2.74 12.75
C ARG A 70 -3.52 -2.31 11.61
N PHE A 71 -2.20 -2.37 11.80
CA PHE A 71 -1.23 -2.09 10.75
C PHE A 71 -1.25 -3.20 9.68
N LEU A 72 -1.27 -4.47 10.07
CA LEU A 72 -1.26 -5.60 9.13
C LEU A 72 -2.36 -5.48 8.05
N VAL A 73 -3.56 -5.07 8.46
CA VAL A 73 -4.74 -4.96 7.59
C VAL A 73 -5.00 -3.55 7.07
N MET A 74 -4.14 -2.56 7.34
CA MET A 74 -4.44 -1.16 7.03
C MET A 74 -4.60 -0.86 5.54
N TYR A 75 -3.97 -1.69 4.69
CA TYR A 75 -3.99 -1.58 3.24
C TYR A 75 -4.89 -2.63 2.59
N ASP A 76 -5.69 -3.37 3.37
CA ASP A 76 -6.68 -4.26 2.78
C ASP A 76 -7.74 -3.45 2.03
N VAL A 77 -8.02 -3.88 0.80
CA VAL A 77 -8.94 -3.17 -0.09
C VAL A 77 -10.36 -3.40 0.38
N ASN A 78 -11.09 -2.30 0.58
CA ASN A 78 -12.52 -2.37 0.84
C ASN A 78 -13.24 -2.87 -0.43
N PRO A 79 -13.95 -4.00 -0.40
CA PRO A 79 -14.66 -4.52 -1.58
C PRO A 79 -15.66 -3.54 -2.18
N GLN A 80 -16.21 -2.63 -1.36
CA GLN A 80 -17.13 -1.60 -1.82
C GLN A 80 -16.50 -0.64 -2.85
N LYS A 81 -15.16 -0.47 -2.82
CA LYS A 81 -14.44 0.33 -3.82
C LYS A 81 -14.58 -0.22 -5.25
N PHE A 82 -14.77 -1.52 -5.41
CA PHE A 82 -14.89 -2.13 -6.75
C PHE A 82 -16.25 -1.84 -7.38
N LYS A 83 -17.30 -1.68 -6.57
CA LYS A 83 -18.62 -1.25 -7.08
C LYS A 83 -18.57 0.14 -7.72
N ASP A 84 -17.71 1.02 -7.20
CA ASP A 84 -17.48 2.33 -7.80
C ASP A 84 -16.90 2.20 -9.21
N ILE A 85 -16.00 1.24 -9.44
CA ILE A 85 -15.41 0.98 -10.77
C ILE A 85 -16.48 0.44 -11.73
N ASP A 86 -17.29 -0.51 -11.26
CA ASP A 86 -18.33 -1.14 -12.08
C ASP A 86 -19.42 -0.14 -12.51
N SER A 87 -19.56 0.98 -11.81
CA SER A 87 -20.46 2.07 -12.19
C SER A 87 -19.92 2.99 -13.29
N LEU A 88 -18.62 2.88 -13.61
CA LEU A 88 -17.97 3.68 -14.65
C LEU A 88 -18.07 2.99 -16.02
N SER A 89 -18.34 3.76 -17.06
CA SER A 89 -18.35 3.27 -18.45
C SER A 89 -16.91 3.16 -19.01
N LEU A 90 -16.11 2.25 -18.47
CA LEU A 90 -14.72 2.02 -18.86
C LEU A 90 -14.59 0.93 -19.94
N SER A 91 -13.58 1.04 -20.79
CA SER A 91 -13.14 -0.07 -21.63
C SER A 91 -12.61 -1.23 -20.77
N VAL A 92 -12.50 -2.44 -21.35
CA VAL A 92 -11.98 -3.62 -20.65
C VAL A 92 -10.56 -3.38 -20.11
N GLY A 93 -9.70 -2.70 -20.88
CA GLY A 93 -8.34 -2.38 -20.49
C GLY A 93 -8.28 -1.40 -19.32
N GLU A 94 -9.08 -0.34 -19.36
CA GLU A 94 -9.20 0.64 -18.28
C GLU A 94 -9.77 0.02 -17.00
N ALA A 95 -10.83 -0.77 -17.12
CA ALA A 95 -11.43 -1.45 -15.97
C ALA A 95 -10.43 -2.38 -15.26
N LYS A 96 -9.60 -3.11 -16.02
CA LYS A 96 -8.51 -3.92 -15.46
C LYS A 96 -7.49 -3.04 -14.73
N ALA A 97 -7.03 -1.96 -15.38
CA ALA A 97 -6.05 -1.07 -14.78
C ALA A 97 -6.57 -0.39 -13.50
N TYR A 98 -7.82 0.09 -13.51
CA TYR A 98 -8.41 0.75 -12.35
C TYR A 98 -8.54 -0.21 -11.18
N ARG A 99 -8.92 -1.48 -11.43
CA ARG A 99 -8.98 -2.51 -10.37
C ARG A 99 -7.62 -2.76 -9.73
N GLU A 100 -6.54 -2.74 -10.51
CA GLU A 100 -5.17 -2.79 -9.97
C GLU A 100 -4.85 -1.52 -9.16
N LEU A 101 -5.05 -0.33 -9.71
CA LEU A 101 -4.67 0.93 -9.07
C LEU A 101 -5.48 1.22 -7.80
N TYR A 102 -6.74 0.78 -7.72
CA TYR A 102 -7.61 0.96 -6.54
C TYR A 102 -7.14 0.20 -5.31
N GLN A 103 -6.22 -0.76 -5.50
CA GLN A 103 -5.54 -1.47 -4.43
C GLN A 103 -4.63 -0.54 -3.62
N LEU A 104 -4.20 0.58 -4.21
CA LEU A 104 -3.39 1.58 -3.52
C LEU A 104 -4.26 2.41 -2.54
N PRO A 105 -3.69 2.80 -1.38
CA PRO A 105 -4.42 3.56 -0.37
C PRO A 105 -4.85 4.93 -0.92
N GLY A 106 -6.06 5.38 -0.58
CA GLY A 106 -6.54 6.71 -0.99
C GLY A 106 -6.89 6.88 -2.47
N ILE A 107 -6.56 5.93 -3.35
CA ILE A 107 -6.91 5.99 -4.77
C ILE A 107 -8.43 5.76 -4.97
N LYS A 108 -9.00 6.63 -5.81
CA LYS A 108 -10.37 6.65 -6.35
C LYS A 108 -10.30 6.95 -7.86
N ALA A 109 -11.45 7.02 -8.54
CA ALA A 109 -11.58 7.16 -9.99
C ALA A 109 -10.64 8.23 -10.59
N THR A 110 -10.71 9.47 -10.11
CA THR A 110 -9.89 10.59 -10.63
C THR A 110 -8.38 10.31 -10.55
N ARG A 111 -7.90 9.69 -9.47
CA ARG A 111 -6.48 9.38 -9.30
C ARG A 111 -6.08 8.17 -10.15
N ALA A 112 -6.93 7.16 -10.25
CA ALA A 112 -6.70 6.00 -11.10
C ALA A 112 -6.67 6.37 -12.58
N GLU A 113 -7.59 7.24 -13.02
CA GLU A 113 -7.60 7.82 -14.37
C GLU A 113 -6.30 8.55 -14.67
N LEU A 114 -5.89 9.44 -13.77
CA LEU A 114 -4.67 10.22 -13.92
C LEU A 114 -3.42 9.31 -14.00
N TYR A 115 -3.37 8.25 -13.19
CA TYR A 115 -2.29 7.27 -13.21
C TYR A 115 -2.29 6.47 -14.51
N TYR A 116 -3.46 5.99 -14.95
CA TYR A 116 -3.62 5.28 -16.21
C TYR A 116 -3.14 6.11 -17.40
N LYS A 117 -3.57 7.37 -17.49
CA LYS A 117 -3.13 8.33 -18.52
C LYS A 117 -1.64 8.64 -18.46
N ALA A 118 -1.05 8.60 -17.25
CA ALA A 118 0.40 8.74 -17.05
C ALA A 118 1.19 7.46 -17.38
N GLY A 119 0.52 6.42 -17.90
CA GLY A 119 1.13 5.16 -18.32
C GLY A 119 1.26 4.12 -17.21
N TYR A 120 0.62 4.32 -16.05
CA TYR A 120 0.58 3.35 -14.95
C TYR A 120 -0.74 2.57 -14.98
N THR A 121 -0.68 1.36 -15.49
CA THR A 121 -1.79 0.42 -15.71
C THR A 121 -1.86 -0.69 -14.68
N ASN A 122 -0.80 -0.90 -13.88
CA ASN A 122 -0.74 -1.97 -12.88
C ASN A 122 0.21 -1.62 -11.73
N LEU A 123 0.19 -2.43 -10.66
CA LEU A 123 1.04 -2.20 -9.49
C LEU A 123 2.54 -2.38 -9.79
N PHE A 124 2.93 -3.19 -10.76
CA PHE A 124 4.34 -3.40 -11.09
C PHE A 124 4.99 -2.12 -11.64
N GLU A 125 4.27 -1.38 -12.48
CA GLU A 125 4.74 -0.10 -13.02
C GLU A 125 4.86 0.96 -11.92
N ILE A 126 3.93 0.99 -10.95
CA ILE A 126 4.03 1.87 -9.78
C ILE A 126 5.22 1.46 -8.88
N ALA A 127 5.43 0.16 -8.67
CA ALA A 127 6.51 -0.36 -7.84
C ALA A 127 7.90 -0.04 -8.42
N SER A 128 7.98 -0.01 -9.76
CA SER A 128 9.21 0.25 -10.52
C SER A 128 9.56 1.73 -10.62
N ALA A 129 8.60 2.63 -10.35
CA ALA A 129 8.79 4.07 -10.40
C ALA A 129 9.30 4.65 -9.07
N THR A 130 9.84 5.85 -9.15
CA THR A 130 10.07 6.76 -8.03
C THR A 130 8.83 7.62 -7.77
N ALA A 131 8.75 8.23 -6.58
CA ALA A 131 7.65 9.12 -6.26
C ALA A 131 7.68 10.39 -7.13
N GLU A 132 8.88 10.87 -7.43
CA GLU A 132 9.17 12.02 -8.27
C GLU A 132 8.73 11.77 -9.72
N GLU A 133 9.03 10.60 -10.31
CA GLU A 133 8.56 10.24 -11.66
C GLU A 133 7.03 10.13 -11.73
N ILE A 134 6.37 9.60 -10.69
CA ILE A 134 4.90 9.56 -10.64
C ILE A 134 4.34 10.99 -10.65
N ILE A 135 4.91 11.90 -9.86
CA ILE A 135 4.49 13.30 -9.80
C ILE A 135 4.72 13.99 -11.15
N GLU A 136 5.89 13.79 -11.75
CA GLU A 136 6.24 14.39 -13.03
C GLU A 136 5.27 13.94 -14.14
N LYS A 137 5.11 12.63 -14.37
CA LYS A 137 4.25 12.13 -15.44
C LYS A 137 2.79 12.52 -15.25
N THR A 138 2.30 12.51 -14.01
CA THR A 138 0.92 12.96 -13.74
C THR A 138 0.76 14.47 -13.94
N SER A 139 1.78 15.27 -13.65
CA SER A 139 1.76 16.72 -13.94
C SER A 139 1.77 17.00 -15.44
N GLN A 140 2.50 16.22 -16.23
CA GLN A 140 2.51 16.31 -17.69
C GLN A 140 1.12 16.03 -18.27
N VAL A 141 0.41 15.00 -17.78
CA VAL A 141 -0.98 14.71 -18.18
C VAL A 141 -1.92 15.86 -17.83
N ILE A 142 -1.83 16.39 -16.61
CA ILE A 142 -2.67 17.52 -16.16
C ILE A 142 -2.49 18.74 -17.08
N ALA A 143 -1.24 19.06 -17.43
CA ALA A 143 -0.92 20.17 -18.32
C ALA A 143 -1.44 19.93 -19.75
N ALA A 144 -1.25 18.71 -20.29
CA ALA A 144 -1.71 18.36 -21.63
C ALA A 144 -3.24 18.40 -21.78
N GLU A 145 -3.97 18.01 -20.73
CA GLU A 145 -5.44 17.97 -20.74
C GLU A 145 -6.10 19.24 -20.22
N SER A 146 -5.33 20.25 -19.78
CA SER A 146 -5.84 21.45 -19.10
C SER A 146 -6.82 21.11 -17.94
N SER A 147 -6.48 20.06 -17.19
CA SER A 147 -7.35 19.53 -16.13
C SER A 147 -7.22 20.31 -14.83
N ASN A 148 -8.30 20.42 -14.05
CA ASN A 148 -8.29 20.96 -12.68
C ASN A 148 -7.78 19.93 -11.64
N ASN A 149 -7.32 18.76 -12.08
CA ASN A 149 -6.75 17.74 -11.23
C ASN A 149 -5.42 18.18 -10.60
N LYS A 150 -5.05 17.53 -9.50
CA LYS A 150 -3.79 17.79 -8.79
C LYS A 150 -2.89 16.56 -8.83
N ALA A 151 -1.60 16.78 -9.11
CA ALA A 151 -0.57 15.77 -8.93
C ALA A 151 -0.58 15.24 -7.47
N PRO A 152 -0.14 13.99 -7.23
CA PRO A 152 -0.10 13.46 -5.87
C PRO A 152 0.92 14.22 -5.04
N LEU A 153 0.66 14.35 -3.74
CA LEU A 153 1.68 14.86 -2.83
C LEU A 153 2.84 13.86 -2.75
N LEU A 154 4.05 14.35 -2.47
CA LEU A 154 5.23 13.49 -2.34
C LEU A 154 5.02 12.32 -1.37
N LYS A 155 4.39 12.58 -0.22
CA LYS A 155 4.08 11.53 0.75
C LYS A 155 3.06 10.51 0.20
N GLU A 156 2.05 10.95 -0.55
CA GLU A 156 1.07 10.05 -1.19
C GLU A 156 1.77 9.16 -2.22
N ALA A 157 2.57 9.74 -3.11
CA ALA A 157 3.32 9.01 -4.13
C ALA A 157 4.29 8.00 -3.50
N ARG A 158 5.05 8.38 -2.46
CA ARG A 158 5.90 7.45 -1.69
C ARG A 158 5.10 6.30 -1.07
N THR A 159 3.91 6.58 -0.57
CA THR A 159 3.01 5.55 -0.03
C THR A 159 2.53 4.59 -1.11
N HIS A 160 2.15 5.10 -2.27
CA HIS A 160 1.73 4.27 -3.39
C HIS A 160 2.86 3.35 -3.87
N VAL A 161 4.08 3.88 -4.02
CA VAL A 161 5.27 3.09 -4.38
C VAL A 161 5.58 2.03 -3.32
N ALA A 162 5.57 2.39 -2.03
CA ALA A 162 5.84 1.45 -0.94
C ALA A 162 4.83 0.30 -0.90
N VAL A 163 3.54 0.61 -1.05
CA VAL A 163 2.46 -0.39 -1.06
C VAL A 163 2.53 -1.26 -2.31
N ALA A 164 2.76 -0.66 -3.48
CA ALA A 164 2.92 -1.42 -4.72
C ALA A 164 4.08 -2.43 -4.59
N ARG A 165 5.26 -1.98 -4.13
CA ARG A 165 6.41 -2.86 -3.89
C ARG A 165 6.07 -3.97 -2.90
N ALA A 166 5.39 -3.66 -1.80
CA ALA A 166 5.00 -4.67 -0.83
C ALA A 166 4.15 -5.79 -1.44
N PHE A 167 3.28 -5.46 -2.39
CA PHE A 167 2.33 -6.41 -3.00
C PHE A 167 2.84 -7.07 -4.27
N THR A 168 3.87 -6.53 -4.91
CA THR A 168 4.50 -7.12 -6.10
C THR A 168 5.79 -7.86 -5.81
N SER A 169 6.42 -7.68 -4.63
CA SER A 169 7.65 -8.39 -4.24
C SER A 169 7.46 -9.90 -3.98
N SER A 170 6.27 -10.44 -4.21
CA SER A 170 5.95 -11.87 -4.11
C SER A 170 5.79 -12.57 -5.45
N ILE A 171 6.12 -11.88 -6.55
CA ILE A 171 6.10 -12.41 -7.92
C ILE A 171 7.55 -12.63 -8.40
#